data_AF-A0A4Q2TXA2-F1
#
_entry.id   AF-A0A4Q2TXA2-F1
#
_cell.length_a   1.000
_cell.length_b   1.000
_cell.length_c   1.000
_cell.angle_alpha   90.00
_cell.angle_beta   90.00
_cell.angle_gamma   90.00
#
_symmetry.space_group_name_H-M   'P 1'
#
loop_
_entity.id
_entity.type
_entity.pdbx_description
1 polymer ?
#
loop_
_entity_poly.entity_id
_entity_poly.type
_entity_poly.pdbx_seq_one_letter_code
_entity_poly.pdbx_strand_id
1 'polypeptide(L)'
;MLKVLGCVVHEHDLRLVAVSAVICVLGCLTTTTLLAKAGETARRSGRPWLAAAAIVFGCSVWSLHFVAMLAFMPGLEMAYDLGLTALSILVAVGGALMALFAWKAPAARAARVALSGMLLGLAISGMHYVGVAAMTFSGFLMFDRNYVAASVVVSVVCSVVAMARATDLTST
;
A
#
# COMPACT_ATOMS: atom_id res chain seq x y z
N MET A 1 26.29 -11.48 -6.04
CA MET A 1 25.17 -10.58 -5.69
C MET A 1 24.82 -9.57 -6.78
N LEU A 2 25.41 -9.65 -7.99
CA LEU A 2 25.05 -8.86 -9.19
C LEU A 2 23.77 -9.35 -9.91
N LYS A 3 23.17 -10.47 -9.50
CA LYS A 3 21.97 -11.04 -10.15
C LYS A 3 20.72 -10.17 -9.98
N VAL A 4 20.54 -9.54 -8.82
CA VAL A 4 19.35 -8.69 -8.56
C VAL A 4 19.44 -7.39 -9.33
N LEU A 5 20.60 -6.72 -9.32
CA LEU A 5 20.85 -5.52 -10.12
C LEU A 5 20.76 -5.80 -11.62
N GLY A 6 21.29 -6.93 -12.10
CA GLY A 6 21.14 -7.37 -13.49
C GLY A 6 19.67 -7.58 -13.88
N CYS A 7 18.86 -8.25 -13.06
CA CYS A 7 17.42 -8.40 -13.31
C CYS A 7 16.67 -7.06 -13.31
N VAL A 8 16.98 -6.15 -12.39
CA VAL A 8 16.30 -4.84 -12.34
C VAL A 8 16.68 -3.96 -13.53
N VAL A 9 17.92 -4.06 -14.03
CA VAL A 9 18.38 -3.24 -15.16
C VAL A 9 17.99 -3.83 -16.52
N HIS A 10 17.94 -5.16 -16.65
CA HIS A 10 17.71 -5.82 -17.94
C HIS A 10 16.28 -6.33 -18.14
N GLU A 11 15.56 -6.68 -17.07
CA GLU A 11 14.20 -7.25 -17.14
C GLU A 11 13.12 -6.23 -16.75
N HIS A 12 13.48 -4.96 -16.50
CA HIS A 12 12.50 -3.92 -16.20
C HIS A 12 12.63 -2.69 -17.12
N ASP A 13 11.48 -2.15 -17.53
CA ASP A 13 11.43 -0.81 -18.11
C ASP A 13 11.63 0.23 -16.99
N LEU A 14 12.83 0.80 -16.94
CA LEU A 14 13.22 1.82 -15.96
C LEU A 14 12.32 3.06 -15.99
N ARG A 15 11.63 3.35 -17.11
CA ARG A 15 10.68 4.48 -17.20
C ARG A 15 9.46 4.20 -16.33
N LEU A 16 8.92 2.99 -16.38
CA LEU A 16 7.76 2.59 -15.56
C LEU A 16 8.15 2.47 -14.08
N VAL A 17 9.36 2.01 -13.78
CA VAL A 17 9.90 2.04 -12.40
C VAL A 17 9.95 3.48 -11.87
N ALA A 18 10.44 4.43 -12.68
CA ALA A 18 10.46 5.84 -12.30
C ALA A 18 9.05 6.41 -12.11
N VAL A 19 8.09 6.06 -12.97
CA VAL A 19 6.67 6.46 -12.82
C VAL A 19 6.10 5.91 -11.50
N SER A 20 6.35 4.64 -11.17
CA SER A 20 5.92 4.05 -9.90
C SER A 20 6.52 4.79 -8.71
N ALA A 21 7.81 5.13 -8.75
CA ALA A 21 8.46 5.92 -7.72
C ALA A 21 7.83 7.33 -7.56
N VAL A 22 7.49 7.99 -8.66
CA VAL A 22 6.79 9.28 -8.63
C VAL A 22 5.39 9.15 -8.02
N ILE A 23 4.62 8.14 -8.40
CA ILE A 23 3.30 7.84 -7.81
C ILE A 23 3.44 7.62 -6.30
N CYS A 24 4.48 6.90 -5.86
CA CYS A 24 4.76 6.69 -4.44
C CYS A 24 4.96 8.00 -3.70
N VAL A 25 5.88 8.85 -4.19
CA VAL A 25 6.22 10.12 -3.56
C VAL A 25 5.00 11.04 -3.49
N LEU A 26 4.28 11.22 -4.60
CA LEU A 26 3.08 12.05 -4.64
C LEU A 26 1.97 11.49 -3.74
N GLY A 27 1.80 10.17 -3.71
CA GLY A 27 0.85 9.49 -2.82
C GLY A 27 1.18 9.72 -1.35
N CYS A 28 2.44 9.59 -0.96
CA CYS A 28 2.90 9.87 0.41
C CYS A 28 2.69 11.33 0.81
N LEU A 29 3.06 12.28 -0.06
CA LEU A 29 2.89 13.71 0.20
C LEU A 29 1.41 14.10 0.32
N THR A 30 0.57 13.61 -0.59
CA THR A 30 -0.87 13.92 -0.59
C THR A 30 -1.55 13.26 0.62
N THR A 31 -1.22 12.02 0.95
CA THR A 31 -1.79 11.33 2.12
C THR A 31 -1.41 12.04 3.42
N THR A 32 -0.13 12.40 3.60
CA THR A 32 0.34 13.07 4.83
C THR A 32 -0.26 14.47 4.99
N THR A 33 -0.37 15.25 3.91
CA THR A 33 -1.04 16.57 3.96
C THR A 33 -2.53 16.47 4.28
N LEU A 34 -3.23 15.47 3.73
CA LEU A 34 -4.64 15.21 4.07
C LEU A 34 -4.82 14.75 5.52
N LEU A 35 -3.89 13.93 6.04
CA LEU A 35 -3.87 13.51 7.44
C LEU A 35 -3.63 14.68 8.39
N ALA A 36 -2.72 15.61 8.05
CA ALA A 36 -2.47 16.83 8.82
C ALA A 36 -3.75 17.70 8.90
N LYS A 37 -4.42 17.94 7.76
CA LYS A 37 -5.70 18.66 7.73
C LYS A 37 -6.81 17.98 8.54
N ALA A 38 -6.84 16.65 8.54
CA ALA A 38 -7.77 15.87 9.38
C ALA A 38 -7.43 15.95 10.89
N GLY A 39 -6.23 16.39 11.25
CA GLY A 39 -5.79 16.70 12.62
C GLY A 39 -6.26 18.06 13.12
N GLU A 40 -6.15 19.08 12.28
CA GLU A 40 -6.47 20.49 12.61
C GLU A 40 -7.98 20.77 12.74
N THR A 41 -8.81 19.98 12.05
CA THR A 41 -10.26 20.19 11.99
C THR A 41 -11.00 19.52 13.15
N ALA A 42 -12.08 20.14 13.64
CA ALA A 42 -12.96 19.56 14.66
C ALA A 42 -13.43 18.15 14.27
N ARG A 43 -13.63 17.26 15.26
CA ARG A 43 -13.85 15.79 15.07
C ARG A 43 -14.80 15.40 13.94
N ARG A 44 -15.88 16.16 13.70
CA ARG A 44 -16.86 15.87 12.62
C ARG A 44 -16.42 16.37 11.23
N SER A 45 -15.74 17.51 11.17
CA SER A 45 -15.24 18.12 9.93
C SER A 45 -13.97 17.44 9.40
N GLY A 46 -13.22 16.73 10.26
CA GLY A 46 -12.02 15.97 9.87
C GLY A 46 -12.27 14.61 9.21
N ARG A 47 -13.47 14.04 9.33
CA ARG A 47 -13.83 12.73 8.72
C ARG A 47 -13.70 12.70 7.19
N PRO A 48 -14.18 13.70 6.41
CA PRO A 48 -13.99 13.70 4.96
C PRO A 48 -12.52 13.77 4.56
N TRP A 49 -11.68 14.54 5.28
CA TRP A 49 -10.24 14.59 5.03
C TRP A 49 -9.55 13.26 5.29
N LEU A 50 -9.97 12.55 6.35
CA LEU A 50 -9.48 11.21 6.66
C LEU A 50 -9.89 10.18 5.60
N ALA A 51 -11.13 10.25 5.12
CA ALA A 51 -11.60 9.39 4.03
C ALA A 51 -10.85 9.68 2.73
N ALA A 52 -10.63 10.96 2.40
CA ALA A 52 -9.82 11.35 1.25
C ALA A 52 -8.39 10.83 1.37
N ALA A 53 -7.76 10.94 2.55
CA ALA A 53 -6.43 10.40 2.79
C ALA A 53 -6.37 8.88 2.56
N ALA A 54 -7.37 8.14 3.04
CA ALA A 54 -7.45 6.68 2.86
C ALA A 54 -7.61 6.30 1.38
N ILE A 55 -8.48 7.00 0.65
CA ILE A 55 -8.72 6.75 -0.78
C ILE A 55 -7.45 7.03 -1.57
N VAL A 56 -6.81 8.19 -1.34
CA VAL A 56 -5.55 8.54 -2.01
C VAL A 56 -4.46 7.53 -1.70
N PHE A 57 -4.31 7.14 -0.43
CA PHE A 57 -3.32 6.12 -0.03
C PHE A 57 -3.58 4.79 -0.73
N GLY A 58 -4.81 4.27 -0.66
CA GLY A 58 -5.18 3.00 -1.28
C GLY A 58 -4.97 2.99 -2.80
N CYS A 59 -5.43 4.04 -3.50
CA CYS A 59 -5.20 4.21 -4.93
C CYS A 59 -3.71 4.30 -5.26
N SER A 60 -2.92 5.04 -4.47
CA SER A 60 -1.48 5.20 -4.71
C SER A 60 -0.72 3.88 -4.55
N VAL A 61 -1.03 3.10 -3.50
CA VAL A 61 -0.42 1.78 -3.26
C VAL A 61 -0.81 0.80 -4.36
N TRP A 62 -2.07 0.79 -4.78
CA TRP A 62 -2.54 -0.04 -5.89
C TRP A 62 -1.87 0.34 -7.22
N SER A 63 -1.84 1.63 -7.58
CA SER A 63 -1.22 2.11 -8.81
C SER A 63 0.28 1.85 -8.83
N LEU A 64 0.99 2.13 -7.73
CA LEU A 64 2.42 1.80 -7.59
C LEU A 64 2.67 0.32 -7.90
N HIS A 65 1.89 -0.57 -7.29
CA HIS A 65 2.06 -2.00 -7.43
C HIS A 65 1.86 -2.47 -8.88
N PHE A 66 0.73 -2.11 -9.50
CA PHE A 66 0.45 -2.53 -10.89
C PHE A 66 1.41 -1.90 -11.90
N VAL A 67 1.78 -0.62 -11.73
CA VAL A 67 2.80 0.01 -12.61
C VAL A 67 4.16 -0.65 -12.44
N ALA A 68 4.55 -1.02 -11.22
CA ALA A 68 5.78 -1.76 -10.99
C ALA A 68 5.74 -3.17 -11.61
N MET A 69 4.59 -3.85 -11.59
CA MET A 69 4.44 -5.15 -12.24
C MET A 69 4.39 -5.06 -13.77
N LEU A 70 3.83 -3.99 -14.34
CA LEU A 70 3.92 -3.69 -15.77
C LEU A 70 5.35 -3.38 -16.22
N ALA A 71 6.17 -2.83 -15.32
CA ALA A 71 7.57 -2.57 -15.59
C ALA A 71 8.36 -3.87 -15.78
N PHE A 72 7.94 -4.98 -15.16
CA PHE A 72 8.58 -6.28 -15.28
C PHE A 72 8.29 -6.89 -16.66
N MET A 73 9.33 -7.27 -17.41
CA MET A 73 9.20 -7.80 -18.76
C MET A 73 9.93 -9.15 -18.89
N PRO A 74 9.37 -10.24 -18.36
CA PRO A 74 10.04 -11.55 -18.31
C PRO A 74 10.10 -12.30 -19.66
N GLY A 75 9.86 -11.62 -20.79
CA GLY A 75 9.80 -12.23 -22.11
C GLY A 75 8.55 -13.08 -22.38
N LEU A 76 7.52 -12.98 -21.53
CA LEU A 76 6.22 -13.66 -21.67
C LEU A 76 5.10 -12.62 -21.80
N GLU A 77 4.05 -12.96 -22.55
CA GLU A 77 2.83 -12.17 -22.58
C GLU A 77 2.13 -12.24 -21.20
N MET A 78 1.96 -11.08 -20.58
CA MET A 78 1.26 -10.94 -19.30
C MET A 78 -0.07 -10.24 -19.52
N ALA A 79 -1.14 -10.86 -19.05
CA ALA A 79 -2.46 -10.26 -18.95
C ALA A 79 -2.91 -10.20 -17.48
N TYR A 80 -4.03 -9.53 -17.25
CA TYR A 80 -4.58 -9.33 -15.91
C TYR A 80 -6.07 -9.66 -15.90
N ASP A 81 -6.49 -10.46 -14.92
CA ASP A 81 -7.90 -10.67 -14.62
C ASP A 81 -8.51 -9.38 -14.06
N LEU A 82 -9.52 -8.85 -14.75
CA LEU A 82 -10.13 -7.58 -14.39
C LEU A 82 -10.89 -7.65 -13.06
N GLY A 83 -11.46 -8.81 -12.72
CA GLY A 83 -12.20 -9.03 -11.48
C GLY A 83 -11.29 -8.98 -10.26
N LEU A 84 -10.19 -9.73 -10.29
CA LEU A 84 -9.17 -9.72 -9.22
C LEU A 84 -8.45 -8.37 -9.14
N THR A 85 -8.20 -7.72 -10.28
CA THR A 85 -7.65 -6.35 -10.31
C THR A 85 -8.59 -5.37 -9.61
N ALA A 86 -9.90 -5.41 -9.90
CA ALA A 86 -10.89 -4.59 -9.23
C ALA A 86 -11.03 -4.94 -7.73
N LEU A 87 -10.96 -6.22 -7.37
CA LEU A 87 -10.97 -6.64 -5.97
C LEU A 87 -9.74 -6.10 -5.22
N SER A 88 -8.57 -6.09 -5.84
CA SER A 88 -7.32 -5.62 -5.21
C SER A 88 -7.39 -4.14 -4.81
N ILE A 89 -7.95 -3.27 -5.65
CA ILE A 89 -8.11 -1.85 -5.31
C ILE A 89 -9.16 -1.65 -4.20
N LEU A 90 -10.23 -2.45 -4.19
CA LEU A 90 -11.22 -2.43 -3.11
C LEU A 90 -10.60 -2.85 -1.77
N VAL A 91 -9.74 -3.87 -1.76
CA VAL A 91 -8.99 -4.30 -0.58
C VAL A 91 -8.07 -3.19 -0.07
N ALA A 92 -7.31 -2.54 -0.97
CA ALA A 92 -6.44 -1.44 -0.59
C ALA A 92 -7.20 -0.24 -0.02
N VAL A 93 -8.21 0.25 -0.72
CA VAL A 93 -8.99 1.43 -0.30
C VAL A 93 -9.82 1.12 0.95
N GLY A 94 -10.51 -0.02 0.97
CA GLY A 94 -11.33 -0.44 2.11
C GLY A 94 -10.48 -0.67 3.37
N GLY A 95 -9.35 -1.36 3.24
CA GLY A 95 -8.43 -1.59 4.36
C GLY A 95 -7.76 -0.30 4.85
N ALA A 96 -7.37 0.60 3.95
CA ALA A 96 -6.85 1.92 4.33
C ALA A 96 -7.90 2.77 5.05
N LEU A 97 -9.17 2.72 4.62
CA LEU A 97 -10.28 3.38 5.32
C LEU A 97 -10.41 2.83 6.74
N MET A 98 -10.51 1.51 6.89
CA MET A 98 -10.61 0.87 8.21
C MET A 98 -9.43 1.25 9.12
N ALA A 99 -8.20 1.23 8.59
CA ALA A 99 -7.00 1.59 9.33
C ALA A 99 -7.02 3.05 9.81
N LEU A 100 -7.31 4.01 8.91
CA LEU A 100 -7.28 5.43 9.27
C LEU A 100 -8.44 5.82 10.18
N PHE A 101 -9.62 5.22 10.04
CA PHE A 101 -10.72 5.43 10.99
C PHE A 101 -10.40 4.82 12.36
N ALA A 102 -9.77 3.65 12.42
CA ALA A 102 -9.30 3.05 13.68
C ALA A 102 -8.23 3.94 14.37
N TRP A 103 -7.38 4.61 13.60
CA TRP A 103 -6.39 5.55 14.13
C TRP A 103 -7.01 6.76 14.86
N LYS A 104 -8.18 7.23 14.41
CA LYS A 104 -8.95 8.32 15.05
C LYS A 104 -9.93 7.85 16.13
N ALA A 105 -10.01 6.54 16.40
CA ALA A 105 -10.92 5.99 17.40
C ALA A 105 -10.60 6.51 18.82
N PRO A 106 -11.61 6.66 19.70
CA PRO A 106 -11.42 7.08 21.09
C PRO A 106 -10.87 5.91 21.94
N ALA A 107 -9.62 5.53 21.69
CA ALA A 107 -8.92 4.46 22.39
C ALA A 107 -7.53 4.93 22.86
N ALA A 108 -6.89 4.16 23.73
CA ALA A 108 -5.51 4.41 24.16
C ALA A 108 -4.56 4.52 22.96
N ARG A 109 -3.58 5.43 23.04
CA ARG A 109 -2.65 5.74 21.94
C ARG A 109 -1.97 4.47 21.39
N ALA A 110 -1.49 3.60 22.26
CA ALA A 110 -0.83 2.35 21.85
C ALA A 110 -1.80 1.43 21.09
N ALA A 111 -3.02 1.26 21.61
CA ALA A 111 -4.04 0.39 21.00
C ALA A 111 -4.48 0.88 19.62
N ARG A 112 -4.78 2.18 19.46
CA ARG A 112 -5.17 2.75 18.17
C ARG A 112 -4.05 2.68 17.13
N VAL A 113 -2.79 2.87 17.53
CA VAL A 113 -1.62 2.77 16.62
C VAL A 113 -1.39 1.32 16.21
N ALA A 114 -1.41 0.38 17.15
CA ALA A 114 -1.24 -1.04 16.85
C ALA A 114 -2.35 -1.55 15.91
N LEU A 115 -3.62 -1.25 16.22
CA LEU A 115 -4.75 -1.68 15.41
C LEU A 115 -4.72 -1.05 14.00
N SER A 116 -4.53 0.26 13.90
CA SER A 116 -4.47 0.93 12.59
C SER A 116 -3.29 0.46 11.74
N GLY A 117 -2.10 0.30 12.33
CA GLY A 117 -0.93 -0.23 11.63
C GLY A 117 -1.11 -1.66 11.16
N MET A 118 -1.70 -2.53 11.99
CA MET A 118 -2.02 -3.90 11.62
C MET A 118 -3.01 -3.94 10.46
N LEU A 119 -4.12 -3.18 10.53
CA LEU A 119 -5.09 -3.10 9.45
C LEU A 119 -4.47 -2.59 8.15
N LEU A 120 -3.60 -1.56 8.24
CA LEU A 120 -2.95 -0.98 7.07
C LEU A 120 -1.96 -1.96 6.42
N GLY A 121 -1.12 -2.63 7.22
CA GLY A 121 -0.15 -3.61 6.70
C GLY A 121 -0.83 -4.83 6.09
N LEU A 122 -1.93 -5.30 6.70
CA LEU A 122 -2.75 -6.37 6.14
C LEU A 122 -3.46 -5.93 4.86
N ALA A 123 -3.91 -4.67 4.76
CA ALA A 123 -4.51 -4.13 3.54
C ALA A 123 -3.51 -4.06 2.38
N ILE A 124 -2.29 -3.61 2.65
CA ILE A 124 -1.19 -3.56 1.66
C ILE A 124 -0.84 -4.98 1.21
N SER A 125 -0.65 -5.89 2.16
CA SER A 125 -0.32 -7.29 1.88
C SER A 125 -1.44 -8.00 1.11
N GLY A 126 -2.70 -7.77 1.51
CA GLY A 126 -3.88 -8.31 0.85
C GLY A 126 -4.01 -7.81 -0.59
N MET A 127 -3.88 -6.49 -0.81
CA MET A 127 -3.87 -5.95 -2.17
C MET A 127 -2.73 -6.54 -3.00
N HIS A 128 -1.52 -6.64 -2.42
CA HIS A 128 -0.35 -7.20 -3.11
C HIS A 128 -0.61 -8.63 -3.59
N TYR A 129 -1.06 -9.53 -2.72
CA TYR A 129 -1.28 -10.92 -3.12
C TYR A 129 -2.51 -11.11 -4.02
N VAL A 130 -3.57 -10.32 -3.84
CA VAL A 130 -4.71 -10.33 -4.78
C VAL A 130 -4.29 -9.78 -6.14
N GLY A 131 -3.43 -8.75 -6.18
CA GLY A 131 -2.88 -8.17 -7.42
C GLY A 131 -1.97 -9.15 -8.16
N VAL A 132 -1.07 -9.84 -7.44
CA VAL A 132 -0.23 -10.90 -8.02
C VAL A 132 -1.09 -12.07 -8.52
N ALA A 133 -2.14 -12.44 -7.78
CA ALA A 133 -3.09 -13.48 -8.22
C ALA A 133 -3.90 -13.07 -9.46
N ALA A 134 -4.03 -11.77 -9.74
CA ALA A 134 -4.68 -11.29 -10.95
C ALA A 134 -3.84 -11.50 -12.22
N MET A 135 -2.53 -11.76 -12.09
CA MET A 135 -1.66 -11.97 -13.24
C MET A 135 -1.97 -13.28 -13.96
N THR A 136 -2.10 -13.21 -15.27
CA THR A 136 -2.26 -14.37 -16.14
C THR A 136 -1.10 -14.44 -17.12
N PHE A 137 -0.33 -15.52 -17.06
CA PHE A 137 0.83 -15.77 -17.91
C PHE A 137 1.07 -17.28 -18.06
N SER A 138 1.84 -17.67 -19.07
CA SER A 138 2.21 -19.07 -19.36
C SER A 138 3.29 -19.58 -18.39
N GLY A 139 2.93 -19.76 -17.13
CA GLY A 139 3.81 -20.29 -16.09
C GLY A 139 3.10 -20.62 -14.77
N PHE A 140 3.86 -21.07 -13.78
CA PHE A 140 3.36 -21.35 -12.42
C PHE A 140 4.01 -20.41 -11.42
N LEU A 141 3.19 -19.81 -10.55
CA LEU A 141 3.67 -18.94 -9.48
C LEU A 141 3.77 -19.73 -8.16
N MET A 142 4.99 -19.92 -7.69
CA MET A 142 5.29 -20.68 -6.47
C MET A 142 5.52 -19.72 -5.30
N PHE A 143 4.60 -19.70 -4.35
CA PHE A 143 4.76 -18.96 -3.10
C PHE A 143 5.44 -19.81 -2.03
N ASP A 144 6.63 -19.41 -1.62
CA ASP A 144 7.25 -19.95 -0.41
C ASP A 144 6.60 -19.32 0.82
N ARG A 145 6.04 -20.16 1.70
CA ARG A 145 5.28 -19.73 2.87
C ARG A 145 6.11 -18.89 3.83
N ASN A 146 7.41 -19.13 3.93
CA ASN A 146 8.30 -18.38 4.82
C ASN A 146 8.50 -16.96 4.30
N TYR A 147 8.72 -16.79 2.99
CA TYR A 147 8.83 -15.46 2.38
C TYR A 147 7.51 -14.69 2.42
N VAL A 148 6.38 -15.38 2.22
CA VAL A 148 5.05 -14.77 2.36
C VAL A 148 4.81 -14.29 3.79
N ALA A 149 5.08 -15.13 4.79
CA ALA A 149 4.93 -14.75 6.18
C ALA A 149 5.86 -13.58 6.55
N ALA A 150 7.12 -13.63 6.12
CA ALA A 150 8.09 -12.58 6.38
C ALA A 150 7.68 -11.23 5.78
N SER A 151 7.20 -11.20 4.54
CA SER A 151 6.77 -9.95 3.89
C SER A 151 5.53 -9.35 4.55
N VAL A 152 4.58 -10.18 5.00
CA VAL A 152 3.40 -9.73 5.76
C VAL A 152 3.83 -9.13 7.10
N VAL A 153 4.74 -9.80 7.82
CA VAL A 153 5.27 -9.30 9.10
C VAL A 153 5.98 -7.97 8.91
N VAL A 154 6.86 -7.86 7.90
CA VAL A 154 7.56 -6.61 7.59
C VAL A 154 6.57 -5.51 7.23
N SER A 155 5.56 -5.80 6.41
CA SER A 155 4.51 -4.85 6.03
C SER A 155 3.79 -4.31 7.26
N VAL A 156 3.33 -5.20 8.16
CA VAL A 156 2.64 -4.82 9.40
C VAL A 156 3.54 -3.99 10.31
N VAL A 157 4.78 -4.41 10.54
CA VAL A 157 5.73 -3.68 11.40
C VAL A 157 5.98 -2.28 10.86
N CYS A 158 6.28 -2.16 9.56
CA CYS A 158 6.49 -0.86 8.91
C CYS A 158 5.24 0.02 8.99
N SER A 159 4.05 -0.53 8.77
CA SER A 159 2.78 0.20 8.91
C SER A 159 2.52 0.66 10.34
N VAL A 160 2.78 -0.16 11.36
CA VAL A 160 2.67 0.25 12.77
C VAL A 160 3.62 1.39 13.09
N VAL A 161 4.87 1.31 12.64
CA VAL A 161 5.84 2.40 12.82
C VAL A 161 5.37 3.67 12.11
N ALA A 162 4.86 3.58 10.88
CA ALA A 162 4.33 4.73 10.16
C ALA A 162 3.15 5.38 10.89
N MET A 163 2.20 4.58 11.39
CA MET A 163 1.05 5.08 12.15
C MET A 163 1.47 5.68 13.51
N ALA A 164 2.52 5.15 14.14
CA ALA A 164 3.11 5.75 15.33
C ALA A 164 3.66 7.15 15.03
N ARG A 165 4.42 7.31 13.94
CA ARG A 165 4.96 8.61 13.52
C ARG A 165 3.89 9.60 13.08
N ALA A 166 2.83 9.12 12.42
CA ALA A 166 1.68 9.96 12.09
C ALA A 166 1.01 10.56 13.34
N THR A 167 1.02 9.85 14.49
CA THR A 167 0.50 10.45 15.73
C THR A 167 1.35 11.59 16.26
N ASP A 168 2.68 11.50 16.11
CA ASP A 168 3.61 12.54 16.58
C ASP A 168 3.40 13.87 15.83
N LEU A 169 3.12 13.80 14.52
CA LEU A 169 2.85 14.97 13.66
C LEU A 169 1.59 15.75 14.06
N THR A 170 0.63 15.10 14.72
CA THR A 170 -0.65 15.73 15.11
C THR A 170 -0.69 16.17 16.57
N SER A 171 0.38 15.94 17.33
CA SER A 171 0.48 16.28 18.76
C SER A 171 1.23 17.58 19.04
N THR A 172 1.75 18.24 18.01
CA THR A 172 2.32 19.59 18.04
C THR A 172 1.28 20.61 17.65
#